data_AF-A0A4P9W9S2-F1
#
_entry.id   AF-A0A4P9W9S2-F1
#
_cell.length_a   1.000
_cell.length_b   1.000
_cell.length_c   1.000
_cell.angle_alpha   90.00
_cell.angle_beta   90.00
_cell.angle_gamma   90.00
#
_symmetry.space_group_name_H-M   'P 1'
#
loop_
_entity.id
_entity.type
_entity.pdbx_description
1 polymer ?
#
loop_
_entity_poly.entity_id
_entity_poly.type
_entity_poly.pdbx_seq_one_letter_code
_entity_poly.pdbx_strand_id
1 'polypeptide(L)'
;MSGGDWVTITGLGFLDLAFDCQFGERLSPETIIVNASMIQCITPSFVPGPTNLTLLYQNRQAAANTLVFDYLPECPQDSYPGGPNVTACLPCPDGAVCEGGIARPYSKPGYARSVTSNTTFLPCFQYDACPGGPAEECAVGYMGPRCSECVPGLFPYGSSCEDCSSGALLGIPYLLMTGGLLGGSAFLLYDVEGAVSVFLGCWRIYRLGVPYKVAKAKGVNTWMSAVLNVLLAVHIPLASQFVYYFECVSDIDRTYMAKQPGIECYGAEWDSEEWKALLGAIVYGAGIPVMALVVAAKHRKDLSTVKARERYGSLFWIYRERCFWFECYYTTLNMGLLLLPSKKYIQTFESSI
;
A
#
# COMPACT_ATOMS: atom_id res chain seq x y z
N MET A 1 34.21 14.02 26.41
CA MET A 1 34.38 13.76 24.98
C MET A 1 35.52 14.61 24.47
N SER A 2 36.29 14.16 23.48
CA SER A 2 37.54 14.82 23.08
C SER A 2 37.36 16.27 22.63
N GLY A 3 36.19 16.66 22.11
CA GLY A 3 36.05 17.93 21.39
C GLY A 3 36.93 17.93 20.14
N GLY A 4 37.09 19.08 19.49
CA GLY A 4 37.98 19.23 18.33
C GLY A 4 37.29 19.48 16.99
N ASP A 5 35.97 19.48 16.95
CA ASP A 5 35.21 19.75 15.73
C ASP A 5 35.11 21.26 15.46
N TRP A 6 35.17 21.64 14.18
CA TRP A 6 34.98 23.01 13.74
C TRP A 6 33.49 23.37 13.67
N VAL A 7 33.08 24.35 14.48
CA VAL A 7 31.73 24.93 14.46
C VAL A 7 31.80 26.29 13.78
N THR A 8 30.95 26.48 12.76
CA THR A 8 30.85 27.75 12.03
C THR A 8 29.67 28.55 12.55
N ILE A 9 29.93 29.78 13.00
CA ILE A 9 28.92 30.73 13.48
C ILE A 9 28.78 31.85 12.45
N THR A 10 27.56 32.04 11.96
CA THR A 10 27.23 33.07 10.98
C THR A 10 26.49 34.24 11.64
N GLY A 11 26.86 35.47 11.29
CA GLY A 11 26.27 36.68 11.87
C GLY A 11 26.69 37.94 11.11
N LEU A 12 26.70 39.09 11.80
CA LEU A 12 27.08 40.39 11.23
C LEU A 12 27.98 41.14 12.23
N GLY A 13 28.92 41.92 11.71
CA GLY A 13 29.74 42.83 12.54
C GLY A 13 30.96 42.17 13.17
N PHE A 14 31.58 41.19 12.49
CA PHE A 14 32.74 40.47 13.03
C PHE A 14 34.12 41.04 12.63
N LEU A 15 34.17 42.05 11.76
CA LEU A 15 35.44 42.68 11.33
C LEU A 15 36.08 43.51 12.44
N ASP A 16 37.41 43.47 12.53
CA ASP A 16 38.27 44.29 13.39
C ASP A 16 38.01 44.18 14.90
N LEU A 17 37.37 43.10 15.36
CA LEU A 17 37.03 42.83 16.75
C LEU A 17 37.51 41.43 17.15
N ALA A 18 38.04 41.27 18.37
CA ALA A 18 38.43 39.96 18.90
C ALA A 18 37.24 39.30 19.61
N PHE A 19 36.83 38.13 19.14
CA PHE A 19 35.74 37.34 19.73
C PHE A 19 36.25 36.01 20.27
N ASP A 20 35.68 35.58 21.39
CA ASP A 20 35.90 34.26 21.98
C ASP A 20 34.59 33.48 22.00
N CYS A 21 34.62 32.26 21.48
CA CYS A 21 33.51 31.32 21.61
C CYS A 21 33.51 30.66 22.98
N GLN A 22 32.37 30.68 23.67
CA GLN A 22 32.16 30.00 24.93
C GLN A 22 31.05 28.95 24.79
N PHE A 23 31.35 27.72 25.16
CA PHE A 23 30.43 26.59 25.22
C PHE A 23 30.14 26.27 26.70
N GLY A 24 29.04 26.82 27.22
CA GLY A 24 28.67 26.75 28.63
C GLY A 24 29.73 27.41 29.52
N GLU A 25 30.51 26.60 30.25
CA GLU A 25 31.57 27.08 31.13
C GLU A 25 32.98 26.99 30.51
N ARG A 26 33.12 26.44 29.29
CA ARG A 26 34.42 26.26 28.64
C ARG A 26 34.59 27.22 27.46
N LEU A 27 35.76 27.85 27.38
CA LEU A 27 36.16 28.63 26.22
C LEU A 27 36.67 27.71 25.11
N SER A 28 36.44 28.11 23.87
CA SER A 28 36.98 27.49 22.67
C SER A 28 38.51 27.51 22.71
N PRO A 29 39.20 26.39 22.40
CA PRO A 29 40.67 26.36 22.32
C PRO A 29 41.21 27.28 21.22
N GLU A 30 40.45 27.46 20.13
CA GLU A 30 40.83 28.26 18.98
C GLU A 30 39.61 28.94 18.35
N THR A 31 39.75 30.20 17.97
CA THR A 31 38.71 31.00 17.31
C THR A 31 39.33 31.74 16.13
N ILE A 32 38.75 31.56 14.94
CA ILE A 32 39.21 32.15 13.68
C ILE A 32 38.07 32.99 13.09
N ILE A 33 38.36 34.26 12.79
CA ILE A 33 37.43 35.13 12.08
C ILE A 33 37.68 34.94 10.58
N VAL A 34 36.71 34.35 9.88
CA VAL A 34 36.83 34.06 8.44
C VAL A 34 36.50 35.31 7.63
N ASN A 35 35.43 36.02 7.99
CA ASN A 35 35.01 37.28 7.36
C ASN A 35 34.06 38.07 8.28
N ALA A 36 33.54 39.21 7.81
CA ALA A 36 32.61 40.10 8.52
C ALA A 36 31.31 39.44 9.04
N SER A 37 31.00 38.23 8.54
CA SER A 37 29.77 37.49 8.79
C SER A 37 29.99 36.05 9.23
N MET A 38 31.24 35.60 9.39
CA MET A 38 31.55 34.20 9.70
C MET A 38 32.74 34.08 10.66
N ILE A 39 32.52 33.35 11.76
CA ILE A 39 33.53 32.95 12.75
C ILE A 39 33.55 31.43 12.82
N GLN A 40 34.73 30.84 12.96
CA GLN A 40 34.92 29.40 13.18
C GLN A 40 35.59 29.15 14.52
N CYS A 41 35.05 28.21 15.29
CA CYS A 41 35.52 27.87 16.63
C CYS A 41 35.68 26.37 16.79
N ILE A 42 36.71 25.95 17.51
CA ILE A 42 36.91 24.54 17.86
C ILE A 42 36.11 24.20 19.12
N THR A 43 35.37 23.08 19.11
CA THR A 43 34.64 22.63 20.31
C THR A 43 35.60 22.16 21.41
N PRO A 44 35.50 22.69 22.65
CA PRO A 44 36.26 22.16 23.76
C PRO A 44 35.75 20.78 24.20
N SER A 45 36.58 20.02 24.90
CA SER A 45 36.12 18.81 25.59
C SER A 45 35.10 19.18 26.67
N PHE A 46 33.86 18.73 26.52
CA PHE A 46 32.76 18.99 27.44
C PHE A 46 31.99 17.70 27.81
N VAL A 47 31.13 17.80 28.82
CA VAL A 47 30.22 16.71 29.24
C VAL A 47 29.00 16.65 28.31
N PRO A 48 28.44 15.45 28.01
CA PRO A 48 27.27 15.32 27.15
C PRO A 48 26.05 16.07 27.71
N GLY A 49 25.29 16.71 26.81
CA GLY A 49 24.08 17.46 27.12
C GLY A 49 23.95 18.81 26.41
N PRO A 50 22.78 19.45 26.56
CA PRO A 50 22.54 20.78 26.02
C PRO A 50 23.40 21.80 26.76
N THR A 51 24.18 22.56 26.01
CA THR A 51 24.98 23.67 26.53
C THR A 51 24.72 24.96 25.75
N ASN A 52 24.90 26.10 26.40
CA ASN A 52 24.71 27.39 25.74
C ASN A 52 26.00 27.81 25.04
N LEU A 53 25.93 28.02 23.73
CA LEU A 53 26.95 28.66 22.93
C LEU A 53 26.75 30.18 22.97
N THR A 54 27.75 30.87 23.51
CA THR A 54 27.81 32.33 23.62
C THR A 54 29.05 32.88 22.93
N LEU A 55 28.89 34.00 22.23
CA LEU A 55 30.02 34.79 21.71
C LEU A 55 30.38 35.87 22.72
N LEU A 56 31.66 35.97 23.06
CA LEU A 56 32.20 36.99 23.95
C LEU A 56 33.02 38.00 23.17
N TYR A 57 32.82 39.29 23.45
CA TYR A 57 33.66 40.39 23.00
C TYR A 57 34.15 41.15 24.24
N GLN A 58 35.48 41.26 24.43
CA GLN A 58 36.07 41.86 25.62
C GLN A 58 35.49 41.31 26.95
N ASN A 59 35.32 39.99 27.06
CA ASN A 59 34.68 39.30 28.20
C ASN A 59 33.22 39.68 28.48
N ARG A 60 32.50 40.26 27.51
CA ARG A 60 31.05 40.51 27.60
C ARG A 60 30.32 39.77 26.48
N GLN A 61 29.08 39.33 26.74
CA GLN A 61 28.27 38.69 25.72
C GLN A 61 28.02 39.65 24.55
N ALA A 62 28.46 39.25 23.36
CA ALA A 62 28.35 40.04 22.13
C ALA A 62 26.94 39.98 21.53
N ALA A 63 26.16 38.94 21.85
CA ALA A 63 24.78 38.77 21.42
C ALA A 63 23.84 38.70 22.63
N ALA A 64 22.64 39.27 22.49
CA ALA A 64 21.58 39.18 23.50
C ALA A 64 20.96 37.77 23.59
N ASN A 65 21.13 36.97 22.54
CA ASN A 65 20.57 35.62 22.44
C ASN A 65 21.68 34.58 22.67
N THR A 66 21.32 33.45 23.28
CA THR A 66 22.20 32.28 23.39
C THR A 66 21.74 31.21 22.41
N LEU A 67 22.70 30.49 21.81
CA LEU A 67 22.40 29.33 20.95
C LEU A 67 22.56 28.07 21.78
N VAL A 68 21.71 27.06 21.58
CA VAL A 68 21.86 25.77 22.25
C VAL A 68 22.71 24.86 21.36
N PHE A 69 23.73 24.24 21.95
CA PHE A 69 24.63 23.29 21.32
C PHE A 69 24.63 21.99 22.13
N ASP A 70 24.28 20.87 21.51
CA ASP A 70 24.13 19.60 22.20
C ASP A 70 25.38 18.73 22.00
N TYR A 71 26.06 18.41 23.09
CA TYR A 71 27.12 17.39 23.08
C TYR A 71 26.48 15.99 23.15
N LEU A 72 26.51 15.25 22.05
CA LEU A 72 25.98 13.89 21.98
C LEU A 72 26.99 12.89 22.53
N PRO A 73 26.61 11.93 23.39
CA PRO A 73 27.54 10.92 23.90
C PRO A 73 28.06 10.00 22.78
N GLU A 74 29.33 9.59 22.86
CA GLU A 74 29.87 8.45 22.09
C GLU A 74 29.44 7.15 22.76
N CYS A 75 28.65 6.35 22.05
CA CYS A 75 28.08 5.15 22.61
C CYS A 75 28.88 3.89 22.25
N PRO A 76 28.93 2.86 23.14
CA PRO A 76 29.50 1.57 22.79
C PRO A 76 28.68 0.85 21.71
N GLN A 77 29.24 -0.21 21.14
CA GLN A 77 28.52 -1.08 20.19
C GLN A 77 27.20 -1.60 20.79
N ASP A 78 26.19 -1.83 19.95
CA ASP A 78 24.82 -2.22 20.35
C ASP A 78 24.06 -1.17 21.18
N SER A 79 24.49 0.08 21.14
CA SER A 79 23.79 1.21 21.75
C SER A 79 23.84 2.45 20.85
N TYR A 80 23.00 3.44 21.15
CA TYR A 80 22.90 4.67 20.36
C TYR A 80 22.55 5.90 21.20
N PRO A 81 22.86 7.13 20.72
CA PRO A 81 22.48 8.35 21.41
C PRO A 81 20.95 8.56 21.36
N GLY A 82 20.30 8.75 22.52
CA GLY A 82 18.85 8.88 22.62
C GLY A 82 18.25 10.19 22.05
N GLY A 83 19.10 11.10 21.54
CA GLY A 83 18.70 12.39 20.97
C GLY A 83 19.21 13.60 21.77
N PRO A 84 18.77 14.82 21.41
CA PRO A 84 19.32 16.07 21.97
C PRO A 84 19.08 16.22 23.49
N ASN A 85 18.00 15.65 24.02
CA ASN A 85 17.63 15.73 25.44
C ASN A 85 18.04 14.51 26.27
N VAL A 86 18.68 13.51 25.64
CA VAL A 86 19.03 12.24 26.31
C VAL A 86 20.53 12.07 26.25
N THR A 87 21.18 12.38 27.37
CA THR A 87 22.64 12.34 27.54
C THR A 87 23.18 10.93 27.79
N ALA A 88 22.29 9.95 27.92
CA ALA A 88 22.63 8.54 28.11
C ALA A 88 22.50 7.75 26.80
N CYS A 89 23.36 6.75 26.64
CA CYS A 89 23.23 5.77 25.58
C CYS A 89 22.04 4.85 25.87
N LEU A 90 21.17 4.70 24.88
CA LEU A 90 20.03 3.80 24.94
C LEU A 90 20.38 2.46 24.31
N PRO A 91 19.82 1.35 24.81
CA PRO A 91 20.01 0.04 24.21
C PRO A 91 19.44 0.01 22.79
N CYS A 92 20.06 -0.75 21.89
CA CYS A 92 19.57 -0.87 20.52
C CYS A 92 18.11 -1.40 20.48
N PRO A 93 17.18 -0.74 19.77
CA PRO A 93 15.80 -1.18 19.71
C PRO A 93 15.65 -2.45 18.86
N ASP A 94 14.63 -3.24 19.16
CA ASP A 94 14.31 -4.46 18.41
C ASP A 94 14.08 -4.15 16.93
N GLY A 95 14.66 -4.97 16.06
CA GLY A 95 14.58 -4.77 14.60
C GLY A 95 15.58 -3.75 14.03
N ALA A 96 16.50 -3.21 14.83
CA ALA A 96 17.53 -2.27 14.38
C ALA A 96 18.96 -2.77 14.59
N VAL A 97 19.90 -2.22 13.83
CA VAL A 97 21.34 -2.38 13.99
C VAL A 97 21.93 -1.09 14.52
N CYS A 98 22.78 -1.19 15.54
CA CYS A 98 23.47 -0.07 16.16
C CYS A 98 24.98 -0.33 16.14
N GLU A 99 25.71 0.41 15.30
CA GLU A 99 27.17 0.29 15.20
C GLU A 99 27.90 0.93 16.40
N GLY A 100 27.18 1.72 17.22
CA GLY A 100 27.74 2.53 18.29
C GLY A 100 28.18 3.92 17.80
N GLY A 101 28.99 4.59 18.61
CA GLY A 101 29.44 5.95 18.38
C GLY A 101 28.28 6.94 18.43
N ILE A 102 28.24 7.83 17.44
CA ILE A 102 27.19 8.86 17.27
C ILE A 102 26.15 8.50 16.20
N ALA A 103 26.32 7.34 15.54
CA ALA A 103 25.44 6.92 14.46
C ALA A 103 24.04 6.58 14.97
N ARG A 104 23.02 6.91 14.19
CA ARG A 104 21.63 6.55 14.51
C ARG A 104 21.38 5.06 14.18
N PRO A 105 20.51 4.36 14.93
CA PRO A 105 20.11 3.00 14.62
C PRO A 105 19.47 2.93 13.25
N TYR A 106 19.77 1.90 12.47
CA TYR A 106 19.15 1.65 11.16
C TYR A 106 18.48 0.28 11.10
N SER A 107 17.59 0.07 10.13
CA SER A 107 16.73 -1.12 10.07
C SER A 107 17.53 -2.40 9.77
N LYS A 108 17.26 -3.52 10.47
CA LYS A 108 17.73 -4.86 10.08
C LYS A 108 17.06 -5.30 8.77
N PRO A 109 17.65 -6.24 8.01
CA PRO A 109 16.96 -6.90 6.90
C PRO A 109 15.62 -7.49 7.36
N GLY A 110 14.56 -7.29 6.57
CA GLY A 110 13.20 -7.68 6.91
C GLY A 110 12.47 -6.74 7.88
N TYR A 111 13.10 -5.64 8.31
CA TYR A 111 12.48 -4.61 9.16
C TYR A 111 12.50 -3.25 8.47
N ALA A 112 11.56 -2.38 8.85
CA ALA A 112 11.49 -1.00 8.42
C ALA A 112 11.12 -0.08 9.58
N ARG A 113 11.66 1.15 9.57
CA ARG A 113 11.34 2.18 10.56
C ARG A 113 9.87 2.58 10.49
N SER A 114 9.27 2.80 11.66
CA SER A 114 7.91 3.33 11.77
C SER A 114 7.83 4.78 11.29
N VAL A 115 6.76 5.11 10.57
CA VAL A 115 6.49 6.49 10.10
C VAL A 115 6.15 7.41 11.29
N THR A 116 5.68 6.84 12.40
CA THR A 116 5.21 7.60 13.58
C THR A 116 6.30 7.78 14.64
N SER A 117 7.30 6.89 14.66
CA SER A 117 8.34 6.90 15.68
C SER A 117 9.70 6.57 15.07
N ASN A 118 10.68 7.43 15.33
CA ASN A 118 12.06 7.25 14.86
C ASN A 118 12.83 6.16 15.62
N THR A 119 12.27 5.55 16.65
CA THR A 119 12.96 4.51 17.45
C THR A 119 12.26 3.16 17.39
N THR A 120 11.19 3.05 16.60
CA THR A 120 10.41 1.82 16.46
C THR A 120 10.61 1.21 15.09
N PHE A 121 11.00 -0.06 15.05
CA PHE A 121 11.21 -0.82 13.82
C PHE A 121 10.20 -1.97 13.77
N LEU A 122 9.51 -2.08 12.65
CA LEU A 122 8.43 -3.04 12.44
C LEU A 122 8.89 -4.06 11.38
N PRO A 123 8.55 -5.34 11.54
CA PRO A 123 8.84 -6.34 10.51
C PRO A 123 8.11 -5.96 9.22
N CYS A 124 8.68 -6.22 8.06
CA CYS A 124 8.03 -5.97 6.78
C CYS A 124 6.99 -7.04 6.46
N PHE A 125 5.97 -6.67 5.68
CA PHE A 125 4.96 -7.64 5.23
C PHE A 125 5.58 -8.70 4.32
N GLN A 126 6.54 -8.26 3.51
CA GLN A 126 7.36 -9.10 2.67
C GLN A 126 8.82 -8.96 3.15
N TYR A 127 9.46 -10.06 3.50
CA TYR A 127 10.83 -10.05 4.05
C TYR A 127 11.83 -9.44 3.05
N ASP A 128 11.79 -9.90 1.79
CA ASP A 128 12.74 -9.48 0.74
C ASP A 128 12.53 -8.04 0.25
N ALA A 129 11.36 -7.44 0.54
CA ALA A 129 11.08 -6.05 0.16
C ALA A 129 11.90 -5.03 0.99
N CYS A 130 12.38 -5.44 2.15
CA CYS A 130 13.14 -4.62 3.08
C CYS A 130 14.57 -5.15 3.21
N PRO A 131 15.52 -4.68 2.38
CA PRO A 131 16.92 -5.07 2.53
C PRO A 131 17.53 -4.56 3.84
N GLY A 132 16.93 -3.52 4.43
CA GLY A 132 17.45 -2.84 5.62
C GLY A 132 18.65 -1.94 5.29
N GLY A 133 19.43 -1.60 6.30
CA GLY A 133 20.63 -0.76 6.16
C GLY A 133 20.39 0.73 6.40
N PRO A 134 21.46 1.55 6.38
CA PRO A 134 21.43 2.96 6.77
C PRO A 134 20.69 3.87 5.78
N ALA A 135 20.52 3.44 4.52
CA ALA A 135 19.78 4.18 3.51
C ALA A 135 18.25 4.10 3.71
N GLU A 136 17.76 3.06 4.42
CA GLU A 136 16.33 2.80 4.63
C GLU A 136 15.50 2.73 3.34
N GLU A 137 16.15 2.32 2.25
CA GLU A 137 15.51 2.19 0.94
C GLU A 137 14.84 0.82 0.77
N CYS A 138 13.72 0.82 0.06
CA CYS A 138 13.04 -0.40 -0.32
C CYS A 138 13.80 -1.15 -1.44
N ALA A 139 13.60 -2.47 -1.49
CA ALA A 139 14.07 -3.27 -2.61
C ALA A 139 13.50 -2.76 -3.95
N VAL A 140 14.21 -3.04 -5.05
CA VAL A 140 13.80 -2.62 -6.39
C VAL A 140 12.39 -3.10 -6.70
N GLY A 141 11.52 -2.18 -7.12
CA GLY A 141 10.12 -2.47 -7.45
C GLY A 141 9.13 -2.21 -6.31
N TYR A 142 9.61 -1.94 -5.09
CA TYR A 142 8.78 -1.63 -3.93
C TYR A 142 8.91 -0.17 -3.50
N MET A 143 7.87 0.35 -2.84
CA MET A 143 7.81 1.69 -2.26
C MET A 143 6.83 1.72 -1.06
N GLY A 144 6.70 2.89 -0.45
CA GLY A 144 5.72 3.13 0.61
C GLY A 144 6.18 2.66 1.99
N PRO A 145 5.34 2.83 3.02
CA PRO A 145 5.67 2.43 4.39
C PRO A 145 5.86 0.91 4.46
N ARG A 146 6.95 0.45 5.09
CA ARG A 146 7.31 -0.98 5.20
C ARG A 146 7.40 -1.69 3.83
N CYS A 147 7.69 -0.94 2.76
CA CYS A 147 7.87 -1.45 1.41
C CYS A 147 6.72 -2.33 0.91
N SER A 148 5.48 -2.00 1.32
CA SER A 148 4.29 -2.80 1.03
C SER A 148 3.64 -2.48 -0.32
N GLU A 149 4.06 -1.42 -0.99
CA GLU A 149 3.46 -0.97 -2.24
C GLU A 149 4.40 -1.22 -3.40
N CYS A 150 3.87 -1.58 -4.57
CA CYS A 150 4.67 -1.66 -5.78
C CYS A 150 4.88 -0.27 -6.41
N VAL A 151 6.04 -0.06 -7.03
CA VAL A 151 6.31 1.14 -7.83
C VAL A 151 5.32 1.29 -8.98
N PRO A 152 5.06 2.50 -9.50
CA PRO A 152 3.99 2.72 -10.45
C PRO A 152 4.30 1.97 -11.75
N GLY A 153 3.46 1.00 -12.11
CA GLY A 153 3.62 0.16 -13.30
C GLY A 153 3.87 -1.32 -13.00
N LEU A 154 4.20 -1.65 -11.76
CA LEU A 154 4.26 -3.03 -11.27
C LEU A 154 3.05 -3.35 -10.38
N PHE A 155 2.71 -4.65 -10.27
CA PHE A 155 1.57 -5.16 -9.53
C PHE A 155 2.01 -6.26 -8.56
N PRO A 156 1.36 -6.38 -7.39
CA PRO A 156 1.65 -7.47 -6.47
C PRO A 156 1.17 -8.80 -7.07
N TYR A 157 2.08 -9.75 -7.20
CA TYR A 157 1.83 -11.13 -7.60
C TYR A 157 2.54 -12.07 -6.62
N GLY A 158 1.77 -12.70 -5.72
CA GLY A 158 2.33 -13.46 -4.61
C GLY A 158 3.21 -12.57 -3.72
N SER A 159 4.49 -12.93 -3.62
CA SER A 159 5.52 -12.20 -2.87
C SER A 159 6.25 -11.10 -3.65
N SER A 160 5.98 -10.95 -4.95
CA SER A 160 6.80 -10.16 -5.88
C SER A 160 6.01 -9.07 -6.61
N CYS A 161 6.67 -7.96 -6.93
CA CYS A 161 6.10 -6.91 -7.79
C CYS A 161 6.47 -7.20 -9.26
N GLU A 162 5.50 -7.65 -10.07
CA GLU A 162 5.70 -8.02 -11.47
C GLU A 162 5.09 -7.03 -12.46
N ASP A 163 5.58 -7.05 -13.70
CA ASP A 163 5.03 -6.24 -14.78
C ASP A 163 3.87 -6.96 -15.50
N CYS A 164 3.03 -6.16 -16.16
CA CYS A 164 1.79 -6.63 -16.78
C CYS A 164 2.02 -7.45 -18.07
N SER A 165 3.23 -7.47 -18.61
CA SER A 165 3.53 -8.11 -19.90
C SER A 165 3.40 -9.64 -19.83
N SER A 166 3.72 -10.23 -18.67
CA SER A 166 3.72 -11.67 -18.41
C SER A 166 2.31 -12.31 -18.49
N GLY A 167 1.26 -11.56 -18.12
CA GLY A 167 -0.12 -12.06 -18.09
C GLY A 167 -0.99 -11.68 -19.30
N ALA A 168 -0.58 -10.70 -20.10
CA ALA A 168 -1.41 -10.12 -21.17
C ALA A 168 -1.75 -11.11 -22.31
N LEU A 169 -0.83 -12.02 -22.62
CA LEU A 169 -0.99 -13.01 -23.69
C LEU A 169 -2.06 -14.07 -23.39
N LEU A 170 -2.28 -14.38 -22.10
CA LEU A 170 -3.27 -15.38 -21.66
C LEU A 170 -4.56 -14.74 -21.12
N GLY A 171 -4.46 -13.55 -20.51
CA GLY A 171 -5.59 -12.91 -19.84
C GLY A 171 -6.63 -12.28 -20.78
N ILE A 172 -6.21 -11.62 -21.86
CA ILE A 172 -7.12 -10.96 -22.80
C ILE A 172 -8.01 -11.97 -23.55
N PRO A 173 -7.48 -13.09 -24.10
CA PRO A 173 -8.31 -14.12 -24.73
C PRO A 173 -9.29 -14.79 -23.75
N TYR A 174 -8.87 -15.04 -22.51
CA TYR A 174 -9.72 -15.64 -21.48
C TYR A 174 -10.91 -14.73 -21.11
N LEU A 175 -10.66 -13.43 -20.92
CA LEU A 175 -11.71 -12.44 -20.65
C LEU A 175 -12.70 -12.27 -21.82
N LEU A 176 -12.24 -12.41 -23.06
CA LEU A 176 -13.10 -12.36 -24.25
C LEU A 176 -13.93 -13.64 -24.41
N MET A 177 -13.37 -14.81 -24.08
CA MET A 177 -14.08 -16.08 -24.08
C MET A 177 -15.19 -16.12 -23.02
N THR A 178 -14.91 -15.65 -21.80
CA THR A 178 -15.93 -15.55 -20.74
C THR A 178 -16.99 -14.50 -21.09
N GLY A 179 -16.59 -13.34 -21.63
CA GLY A 179 -17.51 -12.32 -22.14
C GLY A 179 -18.43 -12.80 -23.27
N GLY A 180 -17.91 -13.62 -24.20
CA GLY A 180 -18.68 -14.20 -25.30
C GLY A 180 -19.71 -15.22 -24.85
N LEU A 181 -19.35 -16.09 -23.88
CA LEU A 181 -20.26 -17.07 -23.28
C LEU A 181 -21.38 -16.38 -22.47
N LEU A 182 -21.07 -15.29 -21.76
CA LEU A 182 -22.03 -14.44 -21.05
C LEU A 182 -23.03 -13.73 -21.99
N GLY A 183 -22.56 -13.25 -23.14
CA GLY A 183 -23.42 -12.64 -24.15
C GLY A 183 -24.39 -13.65 -24.78
N GLY A 184 -23.96 -14.92 -24.89
CA GLY A 184 -24.79 -16.02 -25.38
C GLY A 184 -25.81 -16.52 -24.34
N SER A 185 -25.42 -16.65 -23.07
CA SER A 185 -26.31 -17.16 -22.00
C SER A 185 -27.34 -16.14 -21.52
N ALA A 186 -27.03 -14.84 -21.57
CA ALA A 186 -28.00 -13.77 -21.32
C ALA A 186 -29.15 -13.71 -22.36
N PHE A 187 -28.94 -14.28 -23.55
CA PHE A 187 -30.00 -14.41 -24.57
C PHE A 187 -30.93 -15.60 -24.29
N LEU A 188 -30.46 -16.61 -23.55
CA LEU A 188 -31.19 -17.85 -23.27
C LEU A 188 -31.90 -17.86 -21.92
N LEU A 189 -31.63 -16.91 -21.03
CA LEU A 189 -32.21 -16.86 -19.68
C LEU A 189 -32.93 -15.56 -19.41
N TYR A 190 -34.06 -15.45 -20.07
CA TYR A 190 -35.04 -14.37 -19.95
C TYR A 190 -35.74 -14.31 -18.58
N ASP A 191 -35.39 -15.16 -17.62
CA ASP A 191 -36.14 -15.34 -16.36
C ASP A 191 -35.49 -14.70 -15.11
N VAL A 192 -34.54 -13.77 -15.29
CA VAL A 192 -33.97 -12.98 -14.18
C VAL A 192 -34.38 -11.52 -14.31
N GLU A 193 -35.68 -11.25 -14.18
CA GLU A 193 -36.29 -9.92 -14.42
C GLU A 193 -35.65 -8.80 -13.56
N GLY A 194 -35.18 -9.13 -12.35
CA GLY A 194 -34.61 -8.16 -11.40
C GLY A 194 -33.18 -7.70 -11.70
N ALA A 195 -32.28 -8.61 -12.08
CA ALA A 195 -30.88 -8.25 -12.32
C ALA A 195 -30.70 -7.60 -13.69
N VAL A 196 -31.36 -8.14 -14.72
CA VAL A 196 -31.23 -7.69 -16.12
C VAL A 196 -31.71 -6.24 -16.29
N SER A 197 -32.75 -5.82 -15.56
CA SER A 197 -33.26 -4.43 -15.62
C SER A 197 -32.26 -3.39 -15.11
N VAL A 198 -31.47 -3.72 -14.08
CA VAL A 198 -30.41 -2.85 -13.55
C VAL A 198 -29.24 -2.75 -14.54
N PHE A 199 -28.80 -3.88 -15.09
CA PHE A 199 -27.74 -3.91 -16.10
C PHE A 199 -28.14 -3.18 -17.39
N LEU A 200 -29.36 -3.42 -17.90
CA LEU A 200 -29.90 -2.74 -19.08
C LEU A 200 -30.12 -1.24 -18.82
N GLY A 201 -30.55 -0.85 -17.62
CA GLY A 201 -30.72 0.55 -17.21
C GLY A 201 -29.38 1.30 -17.24
N CYS A 202 -28.35 0.75 -16.57
CA CYS A 202 -27.00 1.30 -16.57
C CYS A 202 -26.40 1.34 -17.99
N TRP A 203 -26.57 0.27 -18.77
CA TRP A 203 -26.09 0.18 -20.15
C TRP A 203 -26.79 1.19 -21.07
N ARG A 204 -28.09 1.41 -20.91
CA ARG A 204 -28.88 2.34 -21.73
C ARG A 204 -28.49 3.79 -21.44
N ILE A 205 -28.28 4.16 -20.18
CA ILE A 205 -27.79 5.49 -19.78
C ILE A 205 -26.36 5.71 -20.28
N TYR A 206 -25.51 4.67 -20.23
CA TYR A 206 -24.17 4.70 -20.79
C TYR A 206 -24.16 4.85 -22.32
N ARG A 207 -25.00 4.09 -23.03
CA ARG A 207 -25.12 4.12 -24.51
C ARG A 207 -25.64 5.46 -25.02
N LEU A 208 -26.50 6.12 -24.26
CA LEU A 208 -27.03 7.46 -24.60
C LEU A 208 -25.97 8.57 -24.56
N GLY A 209 -24.76 8.30 -24.05
CA GLY A 209 -23.61 9.20 -24.22
C GLY A 209 -23.82 10.59 -23.61
N VAL A 210 -24.47 10.67 -22.45
CA VAL A 210 -24.80 11.97 -21.83
C VAL A 210 -23.52 12.77 -21.55
N PRO A 211 -23.41 14.03 -22.03
CA PRO A 211 -22.22 14.85 -21.85
C PRO A 211 -21.98 15.15 -20.37
N TYR A 212 -20.71 15.15 -19.94
CA TYR A 212 -20.30 15.25 -18.53
C TYR A 212 -20.91 16.46 -17.80
N LYS A 213 -20.99 17.63 -18.44
CA LYS A 213 -21.59 18.83 -17.83
C LYS A 213 -23.06 18.63 -17.48
N VAL A 214 -23.83 17.98 -18.36
CA VAL A 214 -25.25 17.69 -18.17
C VAL A 214 -25.43 16.58 -17.13
N ALA A 215 -24.57 15.57 -17.14
CA ALA A 215 -24.61 14.48 -16.16
C ALA A 215 -24.28 14.96 -14.74
N LYS A 216 -23.32 15.89 -14.58
CA LYS A 216 -22.98 16.52 -13.30
C LYS A 216 -24.12 17.41 -12.80
N ALA A 217 -24.71 18.24 -13.65
CA ALA A 217 -25.84 19.10 -13.29
C ALA A 217 -27.08 18.33 -12.86
N LYS A 218 -27.32 17.15 -13.45
CA LYS A 218 -28.47 16.28 -13.12
C LYS A 218 -28.17 15.23 -12.04
N GLY A 219 -26.99 15.23 -11.42
CA GLY A 219 -26.62 14.24 -10.38
C GLY A 219 -26.45 12.80 -10.89
N VAL A 220 -26.43 12.59 -12.21
CA VAL A 220 -26.36 11.25 -12.85
C VAL A 220 -25.06 10.54 -12.51
N ASN A 221 -23.96 11.28 -12.33
CA ASN A 221 -22.66 10.72 -11.97
C ASN A 221 -22.68 10.10 -10.57
N THR A 222 -23.29 10.80 -9.59
CA THR A 222 -23.42 10.33 -8.22
C THR A 222 -24.31 9.09 -8.16
N TRP A 223 -25.43 9.09 -8.88
CA TRP A 223 -26.31 7.93 -8.98
C TRP A 223 -25.62 6.72 -9.63
N MET A 224 -24.91 6.93 -10.74
CA MET A 224 -24.21 5.85 -11.44
C MET A 224 -23.05 5.27 -10.60
N SER A 225 -22.29 6.12 -9.93
CA SER A 225 -21.26 5.71 -8.98
C SER A 225 -21.86 4.94 -7.79
N ALA A 226 -22.97 5.40 -7.23
CA ALA A 226 -23.66 4.71 -6.13
C ALA A 226 -24.16 3.32 -6.56
N VAL A 227 -24.78 3.21 -7.74
CA VAL A 227 -25.24 1.92 -8.28
C VAL A 227 -24.06 0.98 -8.51
N LEU A 228 -22.97 1.44 -9.12
CA LEU A 228 -21.77 0.62 -9.32
C LEU A 228 -21.17 0.16 -7.97
N ASN A 229 -21.12 1.03 -6.96
CA ASN A 229 -20.65 0.66 -5.63
C ASN A 229 -21.55 -0.36 -4.93
N VAL A 230 -22.87 -0.22 -5.03
CA VAL A 230 -23.80 -1.20 -4.47
C VAL A 230 -23.64 -2.54 -5.18
N LEU A 231 -23.56 -2.54 -6.51
CA LEU A 231 -23.29 -3.77 -7.27
C LEU A 231 -21.97 -4.43 -6.87
N LEU A 232 -20.89 -3.64 -6.71
CA LEU A 232 -19.60 -4.09 -6.20
C LEU A 232 -19.58 -4.38 -4.70
N ALA A 233 -20.52 -3.94 -3.89
CA ALA A 233 -20.57 -4.31 -2.47
C ALA A 233 -21.32 -5.63 -2.30
N VAL A 234 -22.38 -5.81 -3.07
CA VAL A 234 -23.25 -6.98 -2.98
C VAL A 234 -22.67 -8.18 -3.77
N HIS A 235 -21.68 -7.98 -4.66
CA HIS A 235 -21.12 -9.08 -5.44
C HIS A 235 -20.51 -10.22 -4.60
N ILE A 236 -19.75 -9.90 -3.55
CA ILE A 236 -19.10 -10.90 -2.67
C ILE A 236 -20.14 -11.73 -1.89
N PRO A 237 -21.09 -11.14 -1.13
CA PRO A 237 -22.06 -11.93 -0.37
C PRO A 237 -22.98 -12.72 -1.29
N LEU A 238 -23.43 -12.17 -2.43
CA LEU A 238 -24.26 -12.94 -3.36
C LEU A 238 -23.49 -14.08 -4.03
N ALA A 239 -22.22 -13.88 -4.41
CA ALA A 239 -21.38 -14.96 -4.91
C ALA A 239 -21.19 -16.07 -3.86
N SER A 240 -21.02 -15.70 -2.59
CA SER A 240 -20.90 -16.69 -1.50
C SER A 240 -22.17 -17.52 -1.28
N GLN A 241 -23.36 -16.95 -1.52
CA GLN A 241 -24.63 -17.70 -1.42
C GLN A 241 -24.75 -18.78 -2.49
N PHE A 242 -24.20 -18.57 -3.69
CA PHE A 242 -24.18 -19.60 -4.74
C PHE A 242 -23.30 -20.78 -4.35
N VAL A 243 -22.13 -20.53 -3.76
CA VAL A 243 -21.25 -21.60 -3.27
C VAL A 243 -21.90 -22.34 -2.09
N TYR A 244 -22.51 -21.61 -1.16
CA TYR A 244 -23.21 -22.17 0.00
C TYR A 244 -24.42 -23.04 -0.37
N TYR A 245 -25.09 -22.75 -1.48
CA TYR A 245 -26.23 -23.55 -1.94
C TYR A 245 -25.82 -25.00 -2.28
N PHE A 246 -24.61 -25.20 -2.80
CA PHE A 246 -24.07 -26.52 -3.21
C PHE A 246 -23.16 -27.16 -2.16
N GLU A 247 -23.12 -26.60 -0.95
CA GLU A 247 -22.34 -27.17 0.13
C GLU A 247 -22.91 -28.55 0.50
N CYS A 248 -22.08 -29.57 0.33
CA CYS A 248 -22.39 -30.95 0.68
C CYS A 248 -21.96 -31.21 2.12
N VAL A 249 -22.88 -31.73 2.92
CA VAL A 249 -22.62 -32.15 4.30
C VAL A 249 -22.70 -33.67 4.34
N SER A 250 -21.70 -34.31 4.94
CA SER A 250 -21.69 -35.74 5.22
C SER A 250 -22.28 -36.02 6.60
N ASP A 251 -23.12 -37.05 6.65
CA ASP A 251 -23.52 -37.76 7.87
C ASP A 251 -22.98 -39.21 7.77
N ILE A 252 -23.13 -40.01 8.82
CA ILE A 252 -22.51 -41.34 8.98
C ILE A 252 -22.70 -42.26 7.75
N ASP A 253 -23.86 -42.18 7.10
CA ASP A 253 -24.23 -43.08 5.99
C ASP A 253 -24.47 -42.38 4.63
N ARG A 254 -24.55 -41.04 4.58
CA ARG A 254 -24.92 -40.32 3.34
C ARG A 254 -24.38 -38.89 3.26
N THR A 255 -24.17 -38.42 2.04
CA THR A 255 -23.81 -37.03 1.71
C THR A 255 -24.98 -36.33 1.03
N TYR A 256 -25.42 -35.19 1.56
CA TYR A 256 -26.58 -34.44 1.06
C TYR A 256 -26.31 -32.93 1.02
N MET A 257 -27.13 -32.18 0.27
CA MET A 257 -26.99 -30.73 0.17
C MET A 257 -27.49 -30.00 1.43
N ALA A 258 -26.71 -29.06 1.96
CA ALA A 258 -27.01 -28.33 3.20
C ALA A 258 -28.36 -27.59 3.18
N LYS A 259 -28.76 -27.06 2.01
CA LYS A 259 -30.03 -26.35 1.83
C LYS A 259 -31.22 -27.26 1.53
N GLN A 260 -30.99 -28.42 0.92
CA GLN A 260 -32.04 -29.37 0.56
C GLN A 260 -31.56 -30.80 0.85
N PRO A 261 -31.72 -31.28 2.10
CA PRO A 261 -31.26 -32.60 2.52
C PRO A 261 -31.92 -33.79 1.81
N GLY A 262 -32.98 -33.54 1.04
CA GLY A 262 -33.66 -34.55 0.22
C GLY A 262 -32.91 -34.93 -1.05
N ILE A 263 -31.85 -34.21 -1.42
CA ILE A 263 -31.02 -34.52 -2.59
C ILE A 263 -29.65 -34.99 -2.12
N GLU A 264 -29.27 -36.19 -2.54
CA GLU A 264 -27.94 -36.75 -2.31
C GLU A 264 -26.92 -36.09 -3.23
N CYS A 265 -25.78 -35.72 -2.66
CA CYS A 265 -24.69 -35.15 -3.43
C CYS A 265 -24.13 -36.18 -4.43
N TYR A 266 -23.84 -35.72 -5.65
CA TYR A 266 -23.35 -36.56 -6.76
C TYR A 266 -24.35 -37.59 -7.31
N GLY A 267 -25.64 -37.44 -7.00
CA GLY A 267 -26.72 -38.19 -7.65
C GLY A 267 -27.19 -37.56 -8.97
N ALA A 268 -28.08 -38.25 -9.69
CA ALA A 268 -28.65 -37.75 -10.95
C ALA A 268 -29.48 -36.46 -10.78
N GLU A 269 -30.17 -36.28 -9.64
CA GLU A 269 -30.87 -35.04 -9.31
C GLU A 269 -29.90 -33.89 -9.03
N TRP A 270 -28.76 -34.16 -8.38
CA TRP A 270 -27.71 -33.16 -8.13
C TRP A 270 -27.07 -32.67 -9.43
N ASP A 271 -26.73 -33.58 -10.36
CA ASP A 271 -26.19 -33.23 -11.69
C ASP A 271 -27.18 -32.36 -12.50
N SER A 272 -28.49 -32.55 -12.31
CA SER A 272 -29.53 -31.78 -13.00
C SER A 272 -29.69 -30.35 -12.48
N GLU A 273 -29.25 -30.06 -11.26
CA GLU A 273 -29.29 -28.74 -10.63
C GLU A 273 -27.92 -28.02 -10.71
N GLU A 274 -26.83 -28.75 -10.90
CA GLU A 274 -25.46 -28.22 -11.04
C GLU A 274 -25.35 -27.14 -12.14
N TRP A 275 -25.93 -27.37 -13.32
CA TRP A 275 -25.80 -26.45 -14.46
C TRP A 275 -26.46 -25.08 -14.21
N LYS A 276 -27.55 -25.02 -13.42
CA LYS A 276 -28.23 -23.76 -13.10
C LYS A 276 -27.36 -22.87 -12.21
N ALA A 277 -26.57 -23.47 -11.35
CA ALA A 277 -25.71 -22.76 -10.42
C ALA A 277 -24.38 -22.34 -11.01
N LEU A 278 -23.77 -23.20 -11.83
CA LEU A 278 -22.65 -22.81 -12.67
C LEU A 278 -23.03 -21.59 -13.50
N LEU A 279 -24.23 -21.60 -14.06
CA LEU A 279 -24.73 -20.49 -14.84
C LEU A 279 -24.97 -19.23 -13.98
N GLY A 280 -25.58 -19.35 -12.80
CA GLY A 280 -25.82 -18.22 -11.89
C GLY A 280 -24.53 -17.56 -11.43
N ALA A 281 -23.52 -18.37 -11.10
CA ALA A 281 -22.21 -17.89 -10.72
C ALA A 281 -21.45 -17.24 -11.89
N ILE A 282 -21.52 -17.82 -13.10
CA ILE A 282 -20.93 -17.23 -14.31
C ILE A 282 -21.57 -15.87 -14.60
N VAL A 283 -22.92 -15.80 -14.71
CA VAL A 283 -23.64 -14.56 -15.04
C VAL A 283 -23.37 -13.47 -14.01
N TYR A 284 -23.46 -13.80 -12.73
CA TYR A 284 -23.37 -12.79 -11.67
C TYR A 284 -21.93 -12.37 -11.38
N GLY A 285 -20.99 -13.31 -11.44
CA GLY A 285 -19.63 -13.06 -11.02
C GLY A 285 -18.64 -12.71 -12.12
N ALA A 286 -18.93 -13.04 -13.38
CA ALA A 286 -18.15 -12.54 -14.51
C ALA A 286 -18.79 -11.31 -15.19
N GLY A 287 -20.12 -11.11 -15.06
CA GLY A 287 -20.83 -9.98 -15.68
C GLY A 287 -20.37 -8.60 -15.19
N ILE A 288 -20.19 -8.42 -13.88
CA ILE A 288 -19.75 -7.15 -13.28
C ILE A 288 -18.30 -6.81 -13.67
N PRO A 289 -17.32 -7.73 -13.54
CA PRO A 289 -15.95 -7.49 -14.01
C PRO A 289 -15.85 -7.21 -15.51
N VAL A 290 -16.64 -7.90 -16.35
CA VAL A 290 -16.66 -7.67 -17.81
C VAL A 290 -17.22 -6.29 -18.14
N MET A 291 -18.31 -5.85 -17.50
CA MET A 291 -18.83 -4.50 -17.68
C MET A 291 -17.77 -3.46 -17.29
N ALA A 292 -17.12 -3.63 -16.14
CA ALA A 292 -16.05 -2.74 -15.70
C ALA A 292 -14.91 -2.67 -16.72
N LEU A 293 -14.49 -3.82 -17.27
CA LEU A 293 -13.46 -3.90 -18.29
C LEU A 293 -13.86 -3.20 -19.59
N VAL A 294 -15.10 -3.34 -20.05
CA VAL A 294 -15.60 -2.66 -21.26
C VAL A 294 -15.58 -1.15 -21.09
N VAL A 295 -16.02 -0.64 -19.93
CA VAL A 295 -15.99 0.80 -19.63
C VAL A 295 -14.54 1.31 -19.53
N ALA A 296 -13.67 0.55 -18.85
CA ALA A 296 -12.25 0.85 -18.72
C ALA A 296 -11.53 0.90 -20.07
N ALA A 297 -11.77 -0.09 -20.94
CA ALA A 297 -11.19 -0.18 -22.27
C ALA A 297 -11.59 1.00 -23.16
N LYS A 298 -12.87 1.43 -23.08
CA LYS A 298 -13.38 2.56 -23.87
C LYS A 298 -12.82 3.91 -23.41
N HIS A 299 -12.58 4.06 -22.10
CA HIS A 299 -12.04 5.29 -21.51
C HIS A 299 -10.55 5.19 -21.16
N ARG A 300 -9.81 4.24 -21.76
CA ARG A 300 -8.44 3.88 -21.35
C ARG A 300 -7.43 5.04 -21.28
N LYS A 301 -7.65 6.08 -22.10
CA LYS A 301 -6.78 7.27 -22.15
C LYS A 301 -7.17 8.38 -21.17
N ASP A 302 -8.38 8.30 -20.61
CA ASP A 302 -8.95 9.30 -19.71
C ASP A 302 -9.10 8.76 -18.28
N LEU A 303 -8.68 7.52 -18.01
CA LEU A 303 -8.82 6.81 -16.73
C LEU A 303 -8.23 7.59 -15.55
N SER A 304 -7.08 8.26 -15.73
CA SER A 304 -6.46 9.07 -14.65
C SER A 304 -7.04 10.48 -14.52
N THR A 305 -7.87 10.93 -15.47
CA THR A 305 -8.36 12.31 -15.49
C THR A 305 -9.35 12.55 -14.35
N VAL A 306 -9.28 13.75 -13.74
CA VAL A 306 -10.19 14.18 -12.67
C VAL A 306 -11.66 14.03 -13.07
N LYS A 307 -11.99 14.23 -14.36
CA LYS A 307 -13.36 14.11 -14.89
C LYS A 307 -13.87 12.67 -14.89
N ALA A 308 -13.02 11.70 -15.24
CA ALA A 308 -13.39 10.28 -15.22
C ALA A 308 -13.52 9.77 -13.78
N ARG A 309 -12.59 10.18 -12.91
CA ARG A 309 -12.63 9.88 -11.47
C ARG A 309 -13.86 10.49 -10.78
N GLU A 310 -14.25 11.72 -11.08
CA GLU A 310 -15.50 12.28 -10.53
C GLU A 310 -16.77 11.58 -11.05
N ARG A 311 -16.73 11.02 -12.27
CA ARG A 311 -17.91 10.43 -12.90
C ARG A 311 -18.19 9.01 -12.44
N TYR A 312 -17.12 8.26 -12.20
CA TYR A 312 -17.17 6.80 -11.98
C TYR A 312 -16.40 6.37 -10.71
N GLY A 313 -15.77 7.33 -10.03
CA GLY A 313 -15.36 7.30 -8.63
C GLY A 313 -14.53 6.10 -8.20
N SER A 314 -15.21 5.17 -7.55
CA SER A 314 -14.65 3.99 -6.91
C SER A 314 -14.19 2.93 -7.89
N LEU A 315 -14.88 2.78 -9.03
CA LEU A 315 -14.55 1.75 -10.01
C LEU A 315 -13.13 2.00 -10.54
N PHE A 316 -12.79 3.24 -10.92
CA PHE A 316 -11.49 3.60 -11.51
C PHE A 316 -10.45 4.10 -10.51
N TRP A 317 -10.74 4.08 -9.22
CA TRP A 317 -9.71 4.33 -8.21
C TRP A 317 -8.66 3.22 -8.19
N ILE A 318 -9.11 1.98 -8.45
CA ILE A 318 -8.27 0.76 -8.42
C ILE A 318 -7.53 0.56 -9.76
N TYR A 319 -8.14 0.90 -10.90
CA TYR A 319 -7.54 0.69 -12.23
C TYR A 319 -6.48 1.75 -12.58
N ARG A 320 -5.28 1.30 -12.99
CA ARG A 320 -4.22 2.15 -13.56
C ARG A 320 -4.23 2.11 -15.09
N GLU A 321 -3.86 3.21 -15.74
CA GLU A 321 -3.95 3.40 -17.21
C GLU A 321 -3.30 2.30 -18.05
N ARG A 322 -2.14 1.78 -17.63
CA ARG A 322 -1.39 0.77 -18.39
C ARG A 322 -1.93 -0.65 -18.21
N CYS A 323 -2.66 -0.92 -17.12
CA CYS A 323 -3.04 -2.28 -16.72
C CYS A 323 -4.49 -2.34 -16.23
N PHE A 324 -5.37 -1.60 -16.90
CA PHE A 324 -6.79 -1.49 -16.56
C PHE A 324 -7.55 -2.84 -16.63
N TRP A 325 -6.97 -3.88 -17.21
CA TRP A 325 -7.60 -5.20 -17.37
C TRP A 325 -7.19 -6.20 -16.28
N PHE A 326 -6.14 -5.93 -15.52
CA PHE A 326 -5.51 -6.89 -14.60
C PHE A 326 -6.43 -7.29 -13.45
N GLU A 327 -7.06 -6.32 -12.77
CA GLU A 327 -8.01 -6.60 -11.67
C GLU A 327 -9.20 -7.44 -12.15
N CYS A 328 -9.74 -7.14 -13.34
CA CYS A 328 -10.81 -7.92 -13.95
C CYS A 328 -10.35 -9.35 -14.25
N TYR A 329 -9.14 -9.52 -14.79
CA TYR A 329 -8.56 -10.83 -15.06
C TYR A 329 -8.38 -11.62 -13.76
N TYR A 330 -7.73 -11.04 -12.75
CA TYR A 330 -7.46 -11.71 -11.47
C TYR A 330 -8.75 -12.10 -10.74
N THR A 331 -9.76 -11.22 -10.75
CA THR A 331 -11.08 -11.51 -10.18
C THR A 331 -11.76 -12.67 -10.92
N THR A 332 -11.70 -12.67 -12.25
CA THR A 332 -12.30 -13.73 -13.08
C THR A 332 -11.55 -15.06 -12.93
N LEU A 333 -10.23 -15.02 -12.72
CA LEU A 333 -9.39 -16.19 -12.47
C LEU A 333 -9.72 -16.80 -11.10
N ASN A 334 -9.72 -16.01 -10.04
CA ASN A 334 -10.09 -16.47 -8.69
C ASN A 334 -11.50 -17.03 -8.66
N MET A 335 -12.43 -16.41 -9.39
CA MET A 335 -13.78 -16.93 -9.50
C MET A 335 -13.87 -18.22 -10.33
N GLY A 336 -13.08 -18.33 -11.40
CA GLY A 336 -12.95 -19.58 -12.15
C GLY A 336 -12.44 -20.71 -11.26
N LEU A 337 -11.49 -20.44 -10.36
CA LEU A 337 -11.00 -21.40 -9.37
C LEU A 337 -12.09 -21.83 -8.37
N LEU A 338 -12.98 -20.91 -7.96
CA LEU A 338 -14.13 -21.23 -7.10
C LEU A 338 -15.19 -22.09 -7.82
N LEU A 339 -15.25 -22.04 -9.15
CA LEU A 339 -16.19 -22.81 -9.97
C LEU A 339 -15.64 -24.16 -10.43
N LEU A 340 -14.34 -24.40 -10.28
CA LEU A 340 -13.81 -25.75 -10.43
C LEU A 340 -14.46 -26.60 -9.34
N PRO A 341 -15.25 -27.62 -9.70
CA PRO A 341 -15.83 -28.48 -8.69
C PRO A 341 -14.67 -29.03 -7.87
N SER A 342 -14.78 -28.90 -6.55
CA SER A 342 -13.89 -29.47 -5.53
C SER A 342 -13.69 -31.00 -5.65
N LYS A 343 -14.28 -31.64 -6.68
CA LYS A 343 -14.16 -33.04 -7.11
C LYS A 343 -12.71 -33.56 -7.17
N LYS A 344 -11.66 -32.71 -7.18
CA LYS A 344 -10.26 -33.17 -7.12
C LYS A 344 -9.47 -32.82 -5.86
N TYR A 345 -9.88 -31.84 -5.06
CA TYR A 345 -9.09 -31.42 -3.89
C TYR A 345 -9.44 -32.19 -2.62
N ILE A 346 -10.70 -32.62 -2.47
CA ILE A 346 -11.17 -33.28 -1.24
C ILE A 346 -10.85 -34.80 -1.25
N GLN A 347 -10.98 -35.50 -2.39
CA GLN A 347 -10.70 -36.94 -2.47
C GLN A 347 -9.21 -37.31 -2.29
N THR A 348 -8.29 -36.38 -2.49
CA THR A 348 -6.84 -36.64 -2.36
C THR A 348 -6.34 -36.54 -0.92
N PHE A 349 -7.08 -35.88 -0.03
CA PHE A 349 -6.68 -35.71 1.37
C PHE A 349 -7.09 -36.91 2.25
N GLU A 350 -8.19 -37.60 1.92
CA GLU A 350 -8.65 -38.82 2.63
C GLU A 350 -7.90 -40.10 2.21
N SER A 351 -7.16 -40.09 1.11
CA SER A 351 -6.32 -41.23 0.68
C SER A 351 -4.88 -41.15 1.20
N SER A 352 -4.56 -40.14 2.01
CA SER A 352 -3.22 -39.90 2.57
C SER A 352 -3.18 -39.79 4.10
N ILE A 353 -4.23 -40.24 4.80
CA ILE A 353 -4.26 -40.42 6.27
C ILE A 353 -4.53 -41.89 6.59
#